data_AF-A0A7W2XY11-F1
#
_entry.id   AF-A0A7W2XY11-F1
#
_cell.length_a   1.000
_cell.length_b   1.000
_cell.length_c   1.000
_cell.angle_alpha   90.00
_cell.angle_beta   90.00
_cell.angle_gamma   90.00
#
_symmetry.space_group_name_H-M   'P 1'
#
loop_
_entity.id
_entity.type
_entity.pdbx_description
1 polymer ?
#
loop_
_entity_poly.entity_id
_entity_poly.type
_entity_poly.pdbx_seq_one_letter_code
_entity_poly.pdbx_strand_id
1 'polypeptide(L)'
;WHKLFKGTLLTRKYQREQLLTEFELKIVEETAQVYKQRLIDISWFMRALNEPIARQANKEDKCTGHFWEGRFTSQALLDEGALLSCMVYVDLNPVRAGIAPTPEQSSFTSIQLRIKAAIMGEQPTTLLPFTGHEHQKKASGISFSLKDYLTLVDETGRVIREDKRGAIDAKTAQILSRLHISDESWLKLTTNFEG
;
A
#
# COMPACT_ATOMS: atom_id res chain seq x y z
N TRP A 1 14.13 -4.80 -16.68
CA TRP A 1 15.24 -3.94 -16.24
C TRP A 1 15.31 -2.62 -17.02
N HIS A 2 15.42 -2.63 -18.35
CA HIS A 2 15.64 -1.41 -19.15
C HIS A 2 14.54 -0.34 -19.11
N LYS A 3 13.32 -0.65 -18.65
CA LYS A 3 12.27 0.35 -18.37
C LYS A 3 12.60 1.26 -17.18
N LEU A 4 13.39 0.77 -16.22
CA LEU A 4 13.74 1.48 -14.97
C LEU A 4 15.19 1.95 -14.94
N PHE A 5 16.10 1.21 -15.61
CA PHE A 5 17.54 1.46 -15.57
C PHE A 5 18.15 1.45 -16.96
N LYS A 6 19.25 2.17 -17.16
CA LYS A 6 19.94 2.24 -18.46
C LYS A 6 20.53 0.90 -18.94
N GLY A 7 20.81 -0.02 -18.01
CA GLY A 7 21.52 -1.28 -18.26
C GLY A 7 22.96 -1.11 -18.79
N THR A 8 23.58 -2.21 -19.23
CA THR A 8 24.94 -2.21 -19.80
C THR A 8 24.94 -1.93 -21.31
N LEU A 9 26.12 -1.72 -21.90
CA LEU A 9 26.27 -1.57 -23.35
C LEU A 9 25.75 -2.80 -24.09
N LEU A 10 26.20 -4.00 -23.69
CA LEU A 10 25.84 -5.25 -24.36
C LEU A 10 24.35 -5.58 -24.24
N THR A 11 23.75 -5.37 -23.06
CA THR A 11 22.30 -5.59 -22.87
C THR A 11 21.46 -4.63 -23.71
N ARG A 12 21.92 -3.39 -23.92
CA ARG A 12 21.29 -2.45 -24.87
C ARG A 12 21.49 -2.83 -26.33
N LYS A 13 22.67 -3.34 -26.72
CA LYS A 13 22.90 -3.88 -28.07
C LYS A 13 21.95 -5.04 -28.35
N TYR A 14 21.84 -5.97 -27.40
CA TYR A 14 20.91 -7.10 -27.45
C TYR A 14 19.45 -6.65 -27.59
N GLN A 15 19.00 -5.67 -26.79
CA GLN A 15 17.65 -5.12 -26.87
C GLN A 15 17.35 -4.48 -28.25
N ARG A 16 18.36 -4.02 -28.97
CA ARG A 16 18.26 -3.42 -30.31
C ARG A 16 18.52 -4.43 -31.42
N GLU A 17 18.57 -5.73 -31.10
CA GLU A 17 18.79 -6.82 -32.06
C GLU A 17 20.08 -6.66 -32.87
N GLN A 18 21.10 -6.03 -32.29
CA GLN A 18 22.40 -5.90 -32.94
C GLN A 18 23.16 -7.23 -32.87
N LEU A 19 24.00 -7.49 -33.87
CA LEU A 19 24.89 -8.65 -33.89
C LEU A 19 25.82 -8.62 -32.67
N LEU A 20 25.85 -9.74 -31.96
CA LEU A 20 26.71 -10.00 -30.82
C LEU A 20 27.43 -11.31 -31.05
N THR A 21 28.71 -11.34 -30.68
CA THR A 21 29.49 -12.59 -30.64
C THR A 21 28.93 -13.54 -29.59
N GLU A 22 29.26 -14.83 -29.70
CA GLU A 22 28.87 -15.84 -28.71
C GLU A 22 29.31 -15.48 -27.28
N PHE A 23 30.53 -14.93 -27.14
CA PHE A 23 31.05 -14.46 -25.86
C PHE A 23 30.26 -13.26 -25.33
N GLU A 24 29.93 -12.28 -26.17
CA GLU A 24 29.11 -11.13 -25.75
C GLU A 24 27.69 -11.56 -25.36
N LEU A 25 27.09 -12.53 -26.07
CA LEU A 25 25.79 -13.10 -25.72
C LEU A 25 25.83 -13.77 -24.35
N LYS A 26 26.89 -14.53 -24.05
CA LYS A 26 27.08 -15.12 -22.73
C LYS A 26 27.12 -14.06 -21.63
N ILE A 27 27.83 -12.94 -21.84
CA ILE A 27 27.85 -11.83 -20.87
C ILE A 27 26.45 -11.21 -20.71
N VAL A 28 25.70 -11.06 -21.80
CA VAL A 28 24.31 -10.56 -21.74
C VAL A 28 23.45 -11.49 -20.89
N GLU A 29 23.56 -12.80 -21.07
CA GLU A 29 22.82 -13.79 -20.30
C GLU A 29 23.19 -13.75 -18.81
N GLU A 30 24.47 -13.75 -18.48
CA GLU A 30 24.96 -13.59 -17.10
C GLU A 30 24.43 -12.29 -16.46
N THR A 31 24.48 -11.18 -17.21
CA THR A 31 23.94 -9.89 -16.75
C THR A 31 22.43 -9.95 -16.53
N ALA A 32 21.69 -10.64 -17.42
CA ALA A 32 20.25 -10.80 -17.29
C ALA A 32 19.87 -11.61 -16.05
N GLN A 33 20.66 -12.61 -15.67
CA GLN A 33 20.44 -13.35 -14.41
C GLN A 33 20.62 -12.44 -13.19
N VAL A 34 21.64 -11.58 -13.18
CA VAL A 34 21.80 -10.56 -12.14
C VAL A 34 20.58 -9.63 -12.10
N TYR A 35 20.07 -9.19 -13.26
CA TYR A 35 18.88 -8.34 -13.30
C TYR A 35 17.64 -9.02 -12.74
N LYS A 36 17.44 -10.32 -13.02
CA LYS A 36 16.33 -11.09 -12.44
C LYS A 36 16.41 -11.14 -10.92
N GLN A 37 17.60 -11.43 -10.37
CA GLN A 37 17.82 -11.46 -8.91
C GLN A 37 17.51 -10.10 -8.28
N ARG A 38 17.95 -9.00 -8.91
CA ARG A 38 17.67 -7.65 -8.40
C ARG A 38 16.19 -7.26 -8.48
N LEU A 39 15.43 -7.80 -9.43
CA LEU A 39 14.01 -7.49 -9.59
C LEU A 39 13.13 -8.14 -8.52
N ILE A 40 13.60 -9.21 -7.89
CA ILE A 40 12.88 -9.89 -6.80
C ILE A 40 13.44 -9.52 -5.40
N ASP A 41 14.50 -8.72 -5.35
CA ASP A 41 15.15 -8.30 -4.12
C ASP A 41 14.50 -7.01 -3.58
N ILE A 42 13.93 -7.09 -2.38
CA ILE A 42 13.24 -5.96 -1.73
C ILE A 42 14.18 -4.78 -1.45
N SER A 43 15.47 -5.02 -1.17
CA SER A 43 16.45 -3.96 -0.96
C SER A 43 16.73 -3.20 -2.24
N TRP A 44 16.78 -3.91 -3.38
CA TRP A 44 16.87 -3.27 -4.69
C TRP A 44 15.62 -2.47 -5.04
N PHE A 45 14.44 -2.99 -4.73
CA PHE A 45 13.19 -2.26 -4.88
C PHE A 45 13.20 -0.97 -4.05
N MET A 46 13.47 -1.07 -2.74
CA MET A 46 13.50 0.08 -1.84
C MET A 46 14.56 1.10 -2.26
N ARG A 47 15.73 0.66 -2.71
CA ARG A 47 16.77 1.56 -3.26
C ARG A 47 16.27 2.30 -4.50
N ALA A 48 15.62 1.60 -5.42
CA ALA A 48 15.11 2.19 -6.66
C ALA A 48 13.95 3.16 -6.43
N LEU A 49 13.18 2.96 -5.36
CA LEU A 49 12.10 3.84 -4.94
C LEU A 49 12.62 5.07 -4.18
N ASN A 50 13.47 4.86 -3.19
CA ASN A 50 13.87 5.91 -2.24
C ASN A 50 14.85 6.92 -2.84
N GLU A 51 15.77 6.49 -3.71
CA GLU A 51 16.80 7.37 -4.28
C GLU A 51 16.22 8.50 -5.14
N PRO A 52 15.31 8.24 -6.09
CA PRO A 52 14.71 9.29 -6.90
C PRO A 52 13.88 10.27 -6.07
N ILE A 53 13.14 9.78 -5.08
CA ILE A 53 12.32 10.62 -4.18
C ILE A 53 13.22 11.54 -3.36
N ALA A 54 14.27 10.99 -2.73
CA ALA A 54 15.21 11.77 -1.94
C ALA A 54 15.89 12.87 -2.75
N ARG A 55 16.33 12.54 -3.98
CA ARG A 55 16.94 13.53 -4.88
C ARG A 55 15.94 14.61 -5.28
N GLN A 56 14.70 14.24 -5.59
CA GLN A 56 13.68 15.20 -6.01
C GLN A 56 13.29 16.13 -4.86
N ALA A 57 13.08 15.60 -3.65
CA ALA A 57 12.75 16.40 -2.48
C ALA A 57 13.88 17.36 -2.10
N ASN A 58 15.14 16.88 -2.04
CA ASN A 58 16.29 17.75 -1.77
C ASN A 58 16.42 18.87 -2.82
N LYS A 59 16.12 18.58 -4.09
CA LYS A 59 16.13 19.59 -5.16
C LYS A 59 15.02 20.62 -4.98
N GLU A 60 13.82 20.18 -4.60
CA GLU A 60 12.66 21.05 -4.33
C GLU A 60 12.92 22.00 -3.16
N ASP A 61 13.50 21.47 -2.08
CA ASP A 61 13.84 22.23 -0.87
C ASP A 61 15.17 22.99 -0.97
N LYS A 62 15.86 22.90 -2.11
CA LYS A 62 17.20 23.51 -2.35
C LYS A 62 18.23 23.14 -1.28
N CYS A 63 18.19 21.92 -0.79
CA CYS A 63 19.08 21.41 0.26
C CYS A 63 19.90 20.21 -0.23
N THR A 64 20.86 19.79 0.59
CA THR A 64 21.68 18.60 0.35
C THR A 64 21.77 17.79 1.63
N GLY A 65 21.83 16.46 1.52
CA GLY A 65 22.00 15.58 2.67
C GLY A 65 21.09 14.36 2.61
N HIS A 66 20.98 13.68 3.76
CA HIS A 66 20.11 12.53 3.92
C HIS A 66 18.66 12.97 4.03
N PHE A 67 17.81 12.46 3.12
CA PHE A 67 16.37 12.69 3.16
C PHE A 67 15.64 11.65 4.01
N TRP A 68 16.05 10.38 3.92
CA TRP A 68 15.46 9.28 4.68
C TRP A 68 16.29 8.97 5.94
N GLU A 69 15.62 8.51 6.99
CA GLU A 69 16.28 7.86 8.13
C GLU A 69 16.91 6.52 7.72
N GLY A 70 17.94 6.10 8.46
CA GLY A 70 18.83 4.94 8.23
C GLY A 70 18.42 3.87 7.20
N ARG A 71 18.09 2.66 7.67
CA ARG A 71 17.73 1.52 6.83
C ARG A 71 16.23 1.27 6.92
N PHE A 72 15.63 0.75 5.86
CA PHE A 72 14.24 0.27 5.91
C PHE A 72 14.14 -0.99 6.76
N THR A 73 12.97 -1.19 7.36
CA THR A 73 12.61 -2.43 8.06
C THR A 73 11.60 -3.19 7.22
N SER A 74 11.76 -4.51 7.15
CA SER A 74 10.81 -5.41 6.48
C SER A 74 10.38 -6.48 7.46
N GLN A 75 9.08 -6.51 7.78
CA GLN A 75 8.46 -7.49 8.66
C GLN A 75 7.45 -8.31 7.86
N ALA A 76 7.60 -9.63 7.88
CA ALA A 76 6.60 -10.52 7.30
C ALA A 76 5.35 -10.55 8.17
N LEU A 77 4.18 -10.40 7.55
CA LEU A 77 2.86 -10.56 8.17
C LEU A 77 2.37 -11.96 7.82
N LEU A 78 2.28 -12.84 8.80
CA LEU A 78 2.09 -14.28 8.59
C LEU A 78 0.67 -14.76 8.85
N ASP A 79 -0.18 -13.90 9.43
CA ASP A 79 -1.56 -14.19 9.77
C ASP A 79 -2.47 -13.00 9.50
N GLU A 80 -3.78 -13.25 9.46
CA GLU A 80 -4.81 -12.25 9.17
C GLU A 80 -4.86 -11.14 10.23
N GLY A 81 -4.63 -11.48 11.51
CA GLY A 81 -4.58 -10.51 12.59
C GLY A 81 -3.42 -9.52 12.43
N ALA A 82 -2.24 -10.01 12.05
CA ALA A 82 -1.08 -9.19 11.74
C ALA A 82 -1.31 -8.29 10.51
N LEU A 83 -1.98 -8.82 9.47
CA LEU A 83 -2.38 -8.05 8.29
C LEU A 83 -3.33 -6.91 8.66
N LEU A 84 -4.44 -7.22 9.34
CA LEU A 84 -5.44 -6.24 9.76
C LEU A 84 -4.84 -5.18 10.68
N SER A 85 -4.01 -5.59 11.64
CA SER A 85 -3.31 -4.67 12.54
C SER A 85 -2.40 -3.71 11.77
N CYS A 86 -1.67 -4.20 10.76
CA CYS A 86 -0.83 -3.37 9.90
C CYS A 86 -1.68 -2.38 9.06
N MET A 87 -2.77 -2.86 8.46
CA MET A 87 -3.69 -2.01 7.70
C MET A 87 -4.26 -0.88 8.57
N VAL A 88 -4.79 -1.21 9.76
CA VAL A 88 -5.30 -0.24 10.74
C VAL A 88 -4.21 0.76 11.13
N TYR A 89 -2.98 0.28 11.38
CA TYR A 89 -1.86 1.16 11.70
C TYR A 89 -1.61 2.19 10.59
N VAL A 90 -1.54 1.74 9.33
CA VAL A 90 -1.28 2.60 8.17
C VAL A 90 -2.41 3.60 7.96
N ASP A 91 -3.66 3.15 7.96
CA ASP A 91 -4.81 4.00 7.70
C ASP A 91 -5.03 5.06 8.81
N LEU A 92 -4.58 4.79 10.04
CA LEU A 92 -4.59 5.75 11.14
C LEU A 92 -3.37 6.68 11.18
N ASN A 93 -2.36 6.52 10.32
CA ASN A 93 -1.15 7.35 10.39
C ASN A 93 -1.46 8.86 10.23
N PRO A 94 -2.29 9.31 9.27
CA PRO A 94 -2.60 10.74 9.15
C PRO A 94 -3.40 11.27 10.34
N VAL A 95 -4.27 10.45 10.94
CA VAL A 95 -4.99 10.82 12.17
C VAL A 95 -4.02 10.98 13.33
N ARG A 96 -3.11 10.02 13.52
CA ARG A 96 -2.10 10.04 14.59
C ARG A 96 -1.07 11.16 14.44
N ALA A 97 -0.81 11.57 13.20
CA ALA A 97 0.03 12.71 12.88
C ALA A 97 -0.68 14.06 13.07
N GLY A 98 -2.00 14.07 13.30
CA GLY A 98 -2.81 15.30 13.39
C GLY A 98 -3.09 15.95 12.03
N ILE A 99 -2.90 15.23 10.93
CA ILE A 99 -3.13 15.71 9.56
C ILE A 99 -4.62 15.65 9.20
N ALA A 100 -5.35 14.68 9.75
CA ALA A 100 -6.79 14.53 9.56
C ALA A 100 -7.49 14.20 10.90
N PRO A 101 -8.70 14.69 11.16
CA PRO A 101 -9.41 14.38 12.40
C PRO A 101 -10.06 12.99 12.40
N THR A 102 -10.42 12.46 11.23
CA THR A 102 -11.08 11.16 11.08
C THR A 102 -10.57 10.39 9.85
N PRO A 103 -10.76 9.06 9.79
CA PRO A 103 -10.28 8.24 8.68
C PRO A 103 -10.88 8.63 7.32
N GLU A 104 -12.16 9.00 7.25
CA GLU A 104 -12.80 9.45 6.00
C GLU A 104 -12.22 10.77 5.45
N GLN A 105 -11.63 11.59 6.32
CA GLN A 105 -10.96 12.85 5.95
C GLN A 105 -9.46 12.67 5.68
N SER A 106 -8.94 11.46 5.88
CA SER A 106 -7.54 11.09 5.69
C SER A 106 -7.21 10.87 4.21
N SER A 107 -6.79 11.95 3.53
CA SER A 107 -6.51 11.90 2.09
C SER A 107 -5.37 10.94 1.74
N PHE A 108 -5.49 10.30 0.57
CA PHE A 108 -4.50 9.35 0.03
C PHE A 108 -4.30 8.08 0.87
N THR A 109 -5.31 7.67 1.64
CA THR A 109 -5.31 6.41 2.39
C THR A 109 -6.22 5.35 1.77
N SER A 110 -5.96 4.09 2.09
CA SER A 110 -6.76 2.98 1.58
C SER A 110 -8.15 2.97 2.19
N ILE A 111 -8.30 3.32 3.47
CA ILE A 111 -9.60 3.47 4.12
C ILE A 111 -10.46 4.56 3.46
N GLN A 112 -9.89 5.71 3.08
CA GLN A 112 -10.67 6.75 2.41
C GLN A 112 -11.21 6.26 1.06
N LEU A 113 -10.38 5.54 0.28
CA LEU A 113 -10.81 4.97 -1.00
C LEU A 113 -11.95 3.95 -0.81
N ARG A 114 -11.82 3.08 0.19
CA ARG A 114 -12.88 2.10 0.53
C ARG A 114 -14.17 2.79 0.94
N ILE A 115 -14.11 3.82 1.79
CA ILE A 115 -15.28 4.58 2.24
C ILE A 115 -15.98 5.25 1.06
N LYS A 116 -15.23 5.93 0.19
CA LYS A 116 -15.80 6.60 -1.00
C LYS A 116 -16.54 5.62 -1.91
N ALA A 117 -15.94 4.46 -2.17
CA ALA A 117 -16.58 3.42 -2.97
C ALA A 117 -17.79 2.81 -2.25
N ALA A 118 -17.69 2.55 -0.94
CA ALA A 118 -18.76 1.97 -0.15
C ALA A 118 -20.03 2.84 -0.11
N ILE A 119 -19.88 4.17 -0.07
CA ILE A 119 -21.00 5.12 -0.19
C ILE A 119 -21.77 4.89 -1.49
N MET A 120 -21.04 4.62 -2.59
CA MET A 120 -21.61 4.31 -3.90
C MET A 120 -22.08 2.84 -4.03
N GLY A 121 -21.86 1.99 -3.02
CA GLY A 121 -22.13 0.56 -3.08
C GLY A 121 -21.13 -0.21 -3.96
N GLU A 122 -19.91 0.32 -4.10
CA GLU A 122 -18.86 -0.20 -4.98
C GLU A 122 -17.62 -0.67 -4.20
N GLN A 123 -16.79 -1.50 -4.86
CA GLN A 123 -15.49 -1.93 -4.36
C GLN A 123 -14.37 -1.26 -5.18
N PRO A 124 -13.35 -0.64 -4.55
CA PRO A 124 -12.23 -0.07 -5.28
C PRO A 124 -11.47 -1.13 -6.09
N THR A 125 -11.26 -0.87 -7.38
CA THR A 125 -10.58 -1.81 -8.30
C THR A 125 -9.09 -2.00 -8.02
N THR A 126 -8.48 -1.03 -7.34
CA THR A 126 -7.05 -1.05 -7.00
C THR A 126 -6.75 -1.73 -5.66
N LEU A 127 -7.78 -2.11 -4.88
CA LEU A 127 -7.63 -2.72 -3.56
C LEU A 127 -8.27 -4.10 -3.53
N LEU A 128 -7.65 -5.03 -2.80
CA LEU A 128 -8.25 -6.34 -2.56
C LEU A 128 -9.61 -6.18 -1.84
N PRO A 129 -10.65 -6.93 -2.29
CA PRO A 129 -11.96 -6.92 -1.66
C PRO A 129 -11.93 -7.54 -0.27
N PHE A 130 -12.82 -7.06 0.58
CA PHE A 130 -13.19 -7.76 1.81
C PHE A 130 -14.24 -8.81 1.44
N THR A 131 -14.01 -10.06 1.85
CA THR A 131 -14.85 -11.21 1.46
C THR A 131 -15.71 -11.74 2.62
N GLY A 132 -15.74 -11.03 3.75
CA GLY A 132 -16.46 -11.47 4.94
C GLY A 132 -15.73 -12.60 5.69
N HIS A 133 -16.48 -13.29 6.55
CA HIS A 133 -15.96 -14.32 7.48
C HIS A 133 -16.06 -15.75 6.95
N GLU A 134 -16.59 -15.94 5.74
CA GLU A 134 -16.73 -17.28 5.17
C GLU A 134 -15.42 -17.76 4.54
N HIS A 135 -14.88 -18.85 5.09
CA HIS A 135 -13.76 -19.60 4.54
C HIS A 135 -14.17 -20.37 3.27
N GLN A 136 -14.69 -19.68 2.25
CA GLN A 136 -14.74 -20.26 0.92
C GLN A 136 -13.31 -20.30 0.40
N LYS A 137 -12.75 -21.52 0.28
CA LYS A 137 -11.36 -21.83 -0.11
C LYS A 137 -10.88 -21.28 -1.48
N LYS A 138 -11.61 -20.34 -2.12
CA LYS A 138 -11.38 -19.91 -3.50
C LYS A 138 -11.56 -18.41 -3.79
N ALA A 139 -11.96 -17.55 -2.84
CA ALA A 139 -12.08 -16.12 -3.12
C ALA A 139 -10.73 -15.41 -2.89
N SER A 140 -10.20 -14.72 -3.90
CA SER A 140 -9.05 -13.83 -3.70
C SER A 140 -9.51 -12.56 -2.98
N GLY A 141 -9.16 -12.41 -1.70
CA GLY A 141 -9.57 -11.24 -0.92
C GLY A 141 -9.06 -11.27 0.51
N ILE A 142 -9.45 -10.26 1.27
CA ILE A 142 -9.19 -10.15 2.71
C ILE A 142 -10.38 -10.80 3.43
N SER A 143 -10.12 -11.89 4.16
CA SER A 143 -11.10 -12.64 4.94
C SER A 143 -11.53 -11.88 6.19
N PHE A 144 -12.25 -10.78 5.99
CA PHE A 144 -12.82 -9.93 7.02
C PHE A 144 -13.99 -9.15 6.43
N SER A 145 -14.95 -8.71 7.24
CA SER A 145 -16.00 -7.82 6.74
C SER A 145 -15.49 -6.38 6.64
N LEU A 146 -15.89 -5.66 5.59
CA LEU A 146 -15.59 -4.23 5.47
C LEU A 146 -16.21 -3.43 6.63
N LYS A 147 -17.42 -3.80 7.05
CA LYS A 147 -18.11 -3.12 8.16
C LYS A 147 -17.34 -3.27 9.47
N ASP A 148 -16.89 -4.48 9.76
CA ASP A 148 -16.08 -4.78 10.95
C ASP A 148 -14.72 -4.09 10.86
N TYR A 149 -14.12 -4.03 9.66
CA TYR A 149 -12.87 -3.31 9.45
C TYR A 149 -12.99 -1.81 9.77
N LEU A 150 -14.03 -1.15 9.26
CA LEU A 150 -14.27 0.27 9.54
C LEU A 150 -14.45 0.51 11.04
N THR A 151 -15.19 -0.38 11.72
CA THR A 151 -15.41 -0.32 13.16
C THR A 151 -14.09 -0.49 13.92
N LEU A 152 -13.30 -1.50 13.57
CA LEU A 152 -11.97 -1.74 14.15
C LEU A 152 -11.06 -0.51 14.02
N VAL A 153 -11.05 0.15 12.85
CA VAL A 153 -10.25 1.36 12.63
C VAL A 153 -10.74 2.53 13.49
N ASP A 154 -12.06 2.75 13.59
CA ASP A 154 -12.61 3.84 14.41
C ASP A 154 -12.35 3.63 15.90
N GLU A 155 -12.58 2.41 16.40
CA GLU A 155 -12.30 2.05 17.80
C GLU A 155 -10.81 2.20 18.13
N THR A 156 -9.93 1.67 17.28
CA THR A 156 -8.47 1.81 17.46
C THR A 156 -8.03 3.27 17.35
N GLY A 157 -8.67 4.05 16.48
CA GLY A 157 -8.36 5.47 16.26
C GLY A 157 -8.71 6.37 17.44
N ARG A 158 -9.66 5.95 18.29
CA ARG A 158 -10.05 6.66 19.52
C ARG A 158 -9.11 6.40 20.70
N VAL A 159 -8.32 5.33 20.65
CA VAL A 159 -7.37 5.01 21.71
C VAL A 159 -6.30 6.10 21.77
N ILE A 160 -6.33 6.88 22.85
CA ILE A 160 -5.33 7.92 23.12
C ILE A 160 -3.99 7.23 23.38
N ARG A 161 -2.96 7.70 22.67
CA ARG A 161 -1.59 7.24 22.80
C ARG A 161 -0.71 8.40 23.23
N GLU A 162 -0.03 8.26 24.37
CA GLU A 162 0.89 9.29 24.89
C GLU A 162 1.99 9.64 23.89
N ASP A 163 2.39 8.68 23.04
CA ASP A 163 3.44 8.86 22.03
C ASP A 163 2.96 9.49 20.71
N LYS A 164 1.66 9.81 20.56
CA LYS A 164 1.07 10.32 19.31
C LYS A 164 0.40 11.67 19.51
N ARG A 165 0.34 12.46 18.43
CA ARG A 165 -0.18 13.84 18.46
C ARG A 165 -1.69 13.92 18.27
N GLY A 166 -2.28 12.92 17.62
CA GLY A 166 -3.71 12.89 17.31
C GLY A 166 -4.37 11.56 17.65
N ALA A 167 -5.65 11.66 17.97
CA ALA A 167 -6.60 10.57 18.13
C ALA A 167 -7.97 11.09 17.67
N ILE A 168 -8.89 10.19 17.32
CA ILE A 168 -10.28 10.54 17.03
C ILE A 168 -10.92 11.03 18.34
N ASP A 169 -11.57 12.20 18.32
CA ASP A 169 -12.25 12.75 19.50
C ASP A 169 -13.33 11.74 19.98
N ALA A 170 -13.31 11.42 21.27
CA ALA A 170 -14.28 10.53 21.92
C ALA A 170 -15.74 10.95 21.70
N LYS A 171 -16.01 12.25 21.51
CA LYS A 171 -17.34 12.81 21.21
C LYS A 171 -17.77 12.63 19.76
N THR A 172 -16.84 12.28 18.86
CA THR A 172 -17.14 12.02 17.46
C THR A 172 -18.11 10.83 17.38
N ALA A 173 -19.21 10.95 16.63
CA ALA A 173 -20.14 9.84 16.39
C ALA A 173 -19.42 8.62 15.81
N GLN A 174 -19.92 7.40 15.98
CA GLN A 174 -19.28 6.19 15.43
C GLN A 174 -19.19 6.24 13.90
N ILE A 175 -18.13 5.67 13.31
CA ILE A 175 -17.85 5.81 11.87
C ILE A 175 -19.04 5.45 11.00
N LEU A 176 -19.71 4.33 11.27
CA LEU A 176 -20.85 3.87 10.47
C LEU A 176 -22.00 4.89 10.46
N SER A 177 -22.19 5.62 11.56
CA SER A 177 -23.19 6.69 11.64
C SER A 177 -22.77 7.95 10.87
N ARG A 178 -21.46 8.22 10.73
CA ARG A 178 -20.94 9.38 9.98
C ARG A 178 -20.95 9.17 8.47
N LEU A 179 -20.79 7.93 8.01
CA LEU A 179 -20.64 7.64 6.58
C LEU A 179 -21.95 7.71 5.80
N HIS A 180 -23.11 7.64 6.49
CA HIS A 180 -24.44 7.69 5.87
C HIS A 180 -24.60 6.73 4.67
N ILE A 181 -23.95 5.56 4.73
CA ILE A 181 -24.06 4.53 3.69
C ILE A 181 -25.48 3.95 3.75
N SER A 182 -26.17 3.98 2.60
CA SER A 182 -27.55 3.49 2.50
C SER A 182 -27.63 1.98 2.71
N ASP A 183 -28.79 1.49 3.17
CA ASP A 183 -29.04 0.04 3.31
C ASP A 183 -28.89 -0.69 1.97
N GLU A 184 -29.25 -0.05 0.86
CA GLU A 184 -29.05 -0.59 -0.50
C GLU A 184 -27.56 -0.73 -0.84
N SER A 185 -26.76 0.29 -0.52
CA SER A 185 -25.30 0.25 -0.72
C SER A 185 -24.67 -0.84 0.14
N TRP A 186 -25.09 -0.98 1.40
CA TRP A 186 -24.63 -2.06 2.27
C TRP A 186 -25.02 -3.44 1.73
N LEU A 187 -26.27 -3.61 1.30
CA LEU A 187 -26.74 -4.86 0.73
C LEU A 187 -25.93 -5.25 -0.50
N LYS A 188 -25.64 -4.31 -1.40
CA LYS A 188 -24.78 -4.57 -2.57
C LYS A 188 -23.38 -5.05 -2.17
N LEU A 189 -22.80 -4.46 -1.12
CA LEU A 189 -21.46 -4.81 -0.66
C LEU A 189 -21.41 -6.18 0.01
N THR A 190 -22.46 -6.56 0.75
CA THR A 190 -22.52 -7.86 1.43
C THR A 190 -22.97 -8.97 0.48
N THR A 191 -23.90 -8.74 -0.44
CA THR A 191 -24.41 -9.80 -1.33
C THR A 191 -23.55 -10.06 -2.57
N ASN A 192 -22.82 -9.08 -3.08
CA ASN A 192 -22.04 -9.23 -4.31
C ASN A 192 -20.55 -9.56 -4.06
N PHE A 193 -20.08 -9.46 -2.80
CA PHE A 193 -18.66 -9.65 -2.46
C PHE A 193 -18.40 -10.53 -1.24
N GLU A 194 -19.39 -10.77 -0.36
CA GLU A 194 -19.27 -11.72 0.78
C GLU A 194 -19.94 -13.09 0.50
N GLY A 195 -20.30 -13.39 -0.76
CA GLY A 195 -20.94 -14.64 -1.21
C GLY A 195 -20.10 -15.50 -2.13
#